data_AF-A0A2V6F9M1-F1
#
_entry.id   AF-A0A2V6F9M1-F1
#
_cell.length_a   1.000
_cell.length_b   1.000
_cell.length_c   1.000
_cell.angle_alpha   90.00
_cell.angle_beta   90.00
_cell.angle_gamma   90.00
#
_symmetry.space_group_name_H-M   'P 1'
#
loop_
_entity.id
_entity.type
_entity.pdbx_description
1 polymer ?
#
loop_
_entity_poly.entity_id
_entity_poly.type
_entity_poly.pdbx_seq_one_letter_code
_entity_poly.pdbx_strand_id
1 'polypeptide(L)'
;SGQTAVMAINETLLQKLLAKNPGLSFALEESFPFKSTYEGAVPLGPIMELRTQDGQTALTAESAAQSLDYWRTTTQRMLSDPEASSSPETLKTWSKLAVGQANLFAERNYTTEAEQTYRLSMEMWPRNIESVGNLSDLLVRTGRAEEARRLVEDFSFRPGIIVTTQTTPPPRP
;
A
#
# COMPACT_ATOMS: atom_id res chain seq x y z
N SER A 1 6.12 -10.96 -16.58
CA SER A 1 6.98 -12.04 -16.04
C SER A 1 6.10 -13.19 -15.57
N GLY A 2 6.66 -14.32 -15.12
CA GLY A 2 5.86 -15.44 -14.60
C GLY A 2 4.96 -15.05 -13.40
N GLN A 3 5.43 -14.15 -12.54
CA GLN A 3 4.65 -13.62 -11.42
C GLN A 3 3.37 -12.90 -11.87
N THR A 4 3.45 -12.08 -12.92
CA THR A 4 2.28 -11.39 -13.49
C THR A 4 1.21 -12.38 -13.94
N ALA A 5 1.61 -13.50 -14.55
CA ALA A 5 0.67 -14.51 -15.04
C ALA A 5 -0.03 -15.24 -13.88
N VAL A 6 0.70 -15.60 -12.82
CA VAL A 6 0.11 -16.22 -11.62
C VAL A 6 -0.87 -15.27 -10.94
N MET A 7 -0.51 -13.99 -10.83
CA MET A 7 -1.36 -12.97 -10.22
C MET A 7 -2.65 -12.75 -11.02
N ALA A 8 -2.60 -12.75 -12.36
CA ALA A 8 -3.79 -12.66 -13.20
C ALA A 8 -4.75 -13.86 -13.02
N ILE A 9 -4.20 -15.07 -12.82
CA ILE A 9 -5.01 -16.25 -12.50
C ILE A 9 -5.69 -16.09 -11.13
N ASN A 10 -4.95 -15.61 -10.13
CA ASN A 10 -5.49 -15.37 -8.79
C ASN A 10 -6.62 -14.33 -8.80
N GLU A 11 -6.45 -13.22 -9.53
CA GLU A 11 -7.50 -12.21 -9.71
C GLU A 11 -8.75 -12.82 -10.36
N THR A 12 -8.57 -13.64 -11.41
CA THR A 12 -9.69 -14.33 -12.07
C THR A 12 -10.43 -15.29 -11.13
N LEU A 13 -9.70 -16.02 -10.30
CA LEU A 13 -10.29 -16.93 -9.30
C LEU A 13 -11.06 -16.15 -8.24
N LEU A 14 -10.52 -15.04 -7.76
CA LEU A 14 -11.20 -14.16 -6.80
C LEU A 14 -12.50 -13.60 -7.38
N GLN A 15 -12.47 -13.06 -8.61
CA GLN A 15 -13.67 -12.55 -9.27
C GLN A 15 -14.75 -13.63 -9.44
N LYS A 16 -14.36 -14.85 -9.80
CA LYS A 16 -15.28 -16.00 -9.88
C LYS A 16 -15.85 -16.37 -8.51
N LEU A 17 -15.05 -16.27 -7.44
CA LEU A 17 -15.52 -16.53 -6.08
C LEU A 17 -16.55 -15.48 -5.66
N LEU A 18 -16.28 -14.19 -5.86
CA LEU A 18 -17.21 -13.10 -5.54
C LEU A 18 -18.52 -13.24 -6.32
N ALA A 19 -18.45 -13.50 -7.63
CA ALA A 19 -19.62 -13.65 -8.48
C ALA A 19 -20.50 -14.86 -8.09
N LYS A 20 -19.90 -15.95 -7.60
CA LYS A 20 -20.65 -17.13 -7.12
C LYS A 20 -21.29 -16.91 -5.74
N ASN A 21 -20.89 -15.88 -5.01
CA ASN A 21 -21.31 -15.63 -3.63
C ASN A 21 -21.82 -14.18 -3.44
N PRO A 22 -22.88 -13.76 -4.16
CA PRO A 22 -23.35 -12.37 -4.17
C PRO A 22 -23.88 -11.86 -2.82
N GLY A 23 -24.16 -12.74 -1.85
CA GLY A 23 -24.61 -12.35 -0.51
C GLY A 23 -23.54 -12.39 0.58
N LEU A 24 -22.28 -12.66 0.23
CA LEU A 24 -21.18 -12.76 1.18
C LEU A 24 -20.21 -11.58 1.03
N SER A 25 -19.57 -11.23 2.14
CA SER A 25 -18.39 -10.37 2.15
C SER A 25 -17.13 -11.16 2.52
N PHE A 26 -15.99 -10.66 2.05
CA PHE A 26 -14.70 -11.32 2.21
C PHE A 26 -13.69 -10.37 2.81
N ALA A 27 -13.01 -10.80 3.86
CA ALA A 27 -11.85 -10.08 4.39
C ALA A 27 -10.62 -10.36 3.51
N LEU A 28 -9.95 -9.31 3.05
CA LEU A 28 -8.79 -9.37 2.16
C LEU A 28 -7.60 -8.64 2.77
N GLU A 29 -6.51 -9.37 2.97
CA GLU A 29 -5.16 -8.81 3.06
C GLU A 29 -4.57 -8.69 1.65
N GLU A 30 -4.00 -7.53 1.33
CA GLU A 30 -3.45 -7.27 0.01
C GLU A 30 -1.97 -7.66 -0.08
N SER A 31 -1.72 -8.85 -0.61
CA SER A 31 -0.37 -9.26 -0.97
C SER A 31 0.15 -8.55 -2.23
N PHE A 32 -0.70 -8.42 -3.27
CA PHE A 32 -0.41 -7.77 -4.55
C PHE A 32 -1.61 -6.91 -5.00
N PRO A 33 -1.40 -5.66 -5.47
CA PRO A 33 -2.49 -4.76 -5.80
C PRO A 33 -3.22 -5.19 -7.08
N PHE A 34 -4.55 -5.31 -7.00
CA PHE A 34 -5.43 -5.53 -8.15
C PHE A 34 -6.48 -4.43 -8.21
N LYS A 35 -6.66 -3.79 -9.37
CA LYS A 35 -7.68 -2.74 -9.49
C LYS A 35 -9.09 -3.25 -9.22
N SER A 36 -9.37 -4.50 -9.60
CA SER A 36 -10.67 -5.11 -9.38
C SER A 36 -11.01 -5.34 -7.91
N THR A 37 -10.03 -5.39 -7.01
CA THR A 37 -10.29 -5.50 -5.57
C THR A 37 -10.73 -4.19 -4.96
N TYR A 38 -10.47 -3.03 -5.57
CA TYR A 38 -10.80 -1.72 -5.00
C TYR A 38 -12.23 -1.24 -5.30
N GLU A 39 -12.89 -1.77 -6.33
CA GLU A 39 -14.18 -1.27 -6.82
C GLU A 39 -15.29 -1.28 -5.74
N GLY A 40 -15.27 -2.29 -4.86
CA GLY A 40 -16.21 -2.45 -3.74
C GLY A 40 -15.55 -2.61 -2.38
N ALA A 41 -14.25 -2.31 -2.26
CA ALA A 41 -13.53 -2.48 -0.99
C ALA A 41 -13.79 -1.33 -0.02
N VAL A 42 -13.86 -1.67 1.26
CA VAL A 42 -13.81 -0.71 2.37
C VAL A 42 -12.79 -1.14 3.43
N PRO A 43 -12.30 -0.21 4.26
CA PRO A 43 -11.52 -0.53 5.46
C PRO A 43 -12.24 -1.52 6.39
N LEU A 44 -11.51 -2.53 6.85
CA LEU A 44 -11.89 -3.47 7.91
C LEU A 44 -10.70 -3.62 8.87
N GLY A 45 -10.53 -2.64 9.75
CA GLY A 45 -9.31 -2.50 10.54
C GLY A 45 -8.08 -2.38 9.61
N PRO A 46 -7.03 -3.21 9.78
CA PRO A 46 -5.82 -3.13 8.98
C PRO A 46 -5.93 -3.77 7.59
N ILE A 47 -7.04 -4.46 7.31
CA ILE A 47 -7.31 -5.14 6.05
C ILE A 47 -8.53 -4.52 5.38
N MET A 48 -8.97 -5.10 4.26
CA MET A 48 -10.14 -4.64 3.52
C MET A 48 -11.27 -5.64 3.59
N GLU A 49 -12.50 -5.17 3.50
CA GLU A 49 -13.66 -6.00 3.20
C GLU A 49 -14.04 -5.80 1.73
N LEU A 50 -14.06 -6.90 0.97
CA LEU A 50 -14.59 -6.94 -0.38
C LEU A 50 -16.08 -7.28 -0.33
N ARG A 51 -16.90 -6.42 -0.91
CA ARG A 51 -18.35 -6.60 -0.97
C ARG A 51 -18.83 -6.72 -2.41
N THR A 52 -19.91 -7.47 -2.60
CA THR A 52 -20.60 -7.68 -3.87
C THR A 52 -21.61 -6.56 -4.13
N GLN A 53 -22.02 -6.40 -5.40
CA GLN A 53 -22.69 -5.21 -5.95
C GLN A 53 -24.09 -4.87 -5.38
N ASP A 54 -24.63 -5.63 -4.42
CA ASP A 54 -26.02 -5.47 -3.93
C ASP A 54 -26.17 -4.54 -2.70
N GLY A 55 -25.22 -3.62 -2.49
CA GLY A 55 -25.51 -2.38 -1.74
C GLY A 55 -25.03 -2.30 -0.28
N GLN A 56 -23.72 -2.44 -0.02
CA GLN A 56 -23.16 -2.16 1.30
C GLN A 56 -22.01 -1.14 1.25
N THR A 57 -22.36 0.09 1.68
CA THR A 57 -21.53 1.26 2.00
C THR A 57 -20.27 1.40 1.15
N ALA A 58 -20.35 2.20 0.09
CA ALA A 58 -19.18 2.65 -0.65
C ALA A 58 -18.17 3.32 0.31
N LEU A 59 -16.88 3.24 -0.01
CA LEU A 59 -15.86 4.04 0.68
C LEU A 59 -16.26 5.53 0.63
N THR A 60 -16.48 6.12 1.81
CA THR A 60 -16.84 7.53 1.98
C THR A 60 -15.62 8.32 2.49
N ALA A 61 -15.68 9.65 2.37
CA ALA A 61 -14.66 10.52 2.97
C ALA A 61 -14.55 10.31 4.49
N GLU A 62 -15.70 10.10 5.15
CA GLU A 62 -15.72 9.85 6.59
C GLU A 62 -15.02 8.53 6.95
N SER A 63 -15.34 7.43 6.25
CA SER A 63 -14.70 6.14 6.56
C SER A 63 -13.22 6.09 6.16
N ALA A 64 -12.82 6.83 5.11
CA ALA A 64 -11.41 7.03 4.79
C ALA A 64 -10.68 7.81 5.89
N ALA A 65 -11.27 8.89 6.42
CA ALA A 65 -10.69 9.67 7.52
C ALA A 65 -10.59 8.86 8.82
N GLN A 66 -11.64 8.11 9.19
CA GLN A 66 -11.61 7.22 10.36
C GLN A 66 -10.51 6.16 10.25
N SER A 67 -10.33 5.62 9.05
CA SER A 67 -9.28 4.63 8.77
C SER A 67 -7.87 5.24 8.79
N LEU A 68 -7.72 6.50 8.37
CA LEU A 68 -6.46 7.24 8.57
C LEU A 68 -6.16 7.45 10.07
N ASP A 69 -7.16 7.78 10.88
CA ASP A 69 -7.00 7.92 12.34
C ASP A 69 -6.63 6.60 13.02
N TYR A 70 -7.19 5.49 12.54
CA TYR A 70 -6.76 4.15 12.93
C TYR A 70 -5.27 3.94 12.67
N TRP A 71 -4.76 4.31 11.49
CA TRP A 71 -3.34 4.17 11.16
C TRP A 71 -2.43 5.09 11.96
N ARG A 72 -2.86 6.32 12.25
CA ARG A 72 -2.11 7.23 13.15
C ARG A 72 -1.94 6.61 14.52
N THR A 73 -3.04 6.14 15.10
CA THR A 73 -3.06 5.48 16.42
C THR A 73 -2.23 4.20 16.43
N THR A 74 -2.34 3.39 15.37
CA THR A 74 -1.60 2.13 15.23
C THR A 74 -0.10 2.38 15.11
N THR A 75 0.31 3.34 14.27
CA THR A 75 1.71 3.73 14.10
C THR A 75 2.32 4.20 15.42
N GLN A 76 1.62 5.09 16.13
CA GLN A 76 2.06 5.55 17.46
C GLN A 76 2.22 4.38 18.43
N ARG A 77 1.27 3.42 18.45
CA ARG A 77 1.34 2.24 19.31
C ARG A 77 2.52 1.34 18.95
N MET A 78 2.72 1.03 17.67
CA MET A 78 3.81 0.18 17.19
C MET A 78 5.18 0.77 17.53
N LEU A 79 5.32 2.09 17.47
CA LEU A 79 6.58 2.78 17.75
C LEU A 79 6.82 3.04 19.25
N SER A 80 5.76 3.06 20.06
CA SER A 80 5.88 3.29 21.52
C SER A 80 5.98 2.00 22.33
N ASP A 81 5.50 0.88 21.79
CA ASP A 81 5.60 -0.44 22.42
C ASP A 81 7.01 -1.02 22.23
N PRO A 82 7.77 -1.31 23.31
CA PRO A 82 9.13 -1.86 23.20
C PRO A 82 9.20 -3.20 22.45
N GLU A 83 8.17 -4.05 22.56
CA GLU A 83 8.15 -5.35 21.87
C GLU A 83 7.96 -5.15 20.37
N ALA A 84 6.96 -4.38 19.96
CA ALA A 84 6.72 -4.08 18.55
C ALA A 84 7.86 -3.29 17.90
N SER A 85 8.34 -2.22 18.55
CA SER A 85 9.36 -1.32 17.99
C SER A 85 10.75 -1.98 17.84
N SER A 86 11.03 -3.03 18.61
CA SER A 86 12.27 -3.82 18.50
C SER A 86 12.17 -4.99 17.51
N SER A 87 11.00 -5.24 16.91
CA SER A 87 10.78 -6.31 15.93
C SER A 87 10.67 -5.77 14.49
N PRO A 88 11.72 -5.91 13.67
CA PRO A 88 11.69 -5.54 12.25
C PRO A 88 10.56 -6.22 11.47
N GLU A 89 10.27 -7.48 11.79
CA GLU A 89 9.21 -8.28 11.15
C GLU A 89 7.83 -7.69 11.43
N THR A 90 7.59 -7.27 12.68
CA THR A 90 6.35 -6.62 13.09
C THR A 90 6.18 -5.29 12.36
N LEU A 91 7.18 -4.42 12.41
CA LEU A 91 7.13 -3.12 11.74
C LEU A 91 6.97 -3.24 10.22
N LYS A 92 7.67 -4.20 9.59
CA LYS A 92 7.52 -4.48 8.16
C LYS A 92 6.11 -4.97 7.82
N THR A 93 5.53 -5.84 8.65
CA THR A 93 4.18 -6.38 8.43
C THR A 93 3.13 -5.27 8.52
N TRP A 94 3.15 -4.47 9.58
CA TRP A 94 2.21 -3.36 9.73
C TRP A 94 2.39 -2.27 8.67
N SER A 95 3.63 -2.00 8.28
CA SER A 95 3.94 -1.12 7.15
C SER A 95 3.33 -1.61 5.84
N LYS A 96 3.35 -2.93 5.57
CA LYS A 96 2.72 -3.53 4.39
C LYS A 96 1.19 -3.44 4.42
N LEU A 97 0.56 -3.68 5.58
CA LEU A 97 -0.89 -3.53 5.72
C LEU A 97 -1.34 -2.08 5.49
N ALA A 98 -0.58 -1.10 5.98
CA ALA A 98 -0.82 0.32 5.71
C ALA A 98 -0.73 0.65 4.20
N VAL A 99 0.22 0.04 3.48
CA VAL A 99 0.31 0.20 2.01
C VAL A 99 -0.97 -0.25 1.32
N GLY A 100 -1.52 -1.41 1.67
CA GLY A 100 -2.75 -1.91 1.06
C GLY A 100 -3.93 -0.94 1.23
N GLN A 101 -4.08 -0.35 2.42
CA GLN A 101 -5.13 0.63 2.66
C GLN A 101 -4.85 1.99 1.97
N ALA A 102 -3.59 2.41 1.87
CA ALA A 102 -3.20 3.59 1.10
C ALA A 102 -3.46 3.41 -0.42
N ASN A 103 -3.25 2.20 -0.95
CA ASN A 103 -3.54 1.87 -2.35
C ASN A 103 -5.06 1.98 -2.64
N LEU A 104 -5.89 1.47 -1.73
CA LEU A 104 -7.35 1.65 -1.80
C LEU A 104 -7.71 3.14 -1.88
N PHE A 105 -7.16 3.97 -1.00
CA PHE A 105 -7.43 5.41 -1.01
C PHE A 105 -6.96 6.08 -2.31
N ALA A 106 -5.78 5.71 -2.80
CA ALA A 106 -5.21 6.27 -4.02
C ALA A 106 -6.03 5.94 -5.28
N GLU A 107 -6.52 4.71 -5.40
CA GLU A 107 -7.39 4.30 -6.52
C GLU A 107 -8.78 4.95 -6.42
N ARG A 108 -9.27 5.17 -5.20
CA ARG A 108 -10.57 5.80 -4.94
C ARG A 108 -10.53 7.33 -4.89
N ASN A 109 -9.38 7.93 -5.24
CA ASN A 109 -9.13 9.38 -5.28
C ASN A 109 -9.15 10.12 -3.92
N TYR A 110 -9.06 9.40 -2.81
CA TYR A 110 -8.82 9.95 -1.47
C TYR A 110 -7.32 10.24 -1.29
N THR A 111 -6.82 11.20 -2.09
CA THR A 111 -5.38 11.44 -2.27
C THR A 111 -4.68 11.91 -1.00
N THR A 112 -5.37 12.66 -0.14
CA THR A 112 -4.81 13.13 1.14
C THR A 112 -4.61 11.95 2.09
N GLU A 113 -5.62 11.11 2.23
CA GLU A 113 -5.61 9.91 3.07
C GLU A 113 -4.58 8.90 2.57
N ALA A 114 -4.49 8.71 1.26
CA ALA A 114 -3.46 7.88 0.62
C ALA A 114 -2.05 8.36 0.98
N GLU A 115 -1.74 9.65 0.74
CA GLU A 115 -0.42 10.21 1.02
C GLU A 115 -0.06 10.05 2.49
N GLN A 116 -0.95 10.43 3.41
CA GLN A 116 -0.67 10.34 4.84
C GLN A 116 -0.46 8.89 5.29
N THR A 117 -1.24 7.94 4.76
CA THR A 117 -1.10 6.53 5.09
C THR A 117 0.21 5.93 4.57
N TYR A 118 0.67 6.32 3.36
CA TYR A 118 2.00 5.94 2.88
C TYR A 118 3.11 6.49 3.78
N ARG A 119 2.98 7.72 4.28
CA ARG A 119 3.96 8.31 5.20
C ARG A 119 4.02 7.58 6.55
N LEU A 120 2.86 7.22 7.11
CA LEU A 120 2.79 6.41 8.34
C LEU A 120 3.42 5.02 8.14
N SER A 121 3.19 4.42 6.97
CA SER A 121 3.86 3.17 6.57
C SER A 121 5.39 3.30 6.57
N MET A 122 5.92 4.44 6.09
CA MET A 122 7.36 4.73 6.10
C MET A 122 7.90 5.11 7.47
N GLU A 123 7.07 5.62 8.38
CA GLU A 123 7.44 5.88 9.77
C GLU A 123 7.67 4.55 10.51
N MET A 124 6.77 3.57 10.32
CA MET A 124 6.95 2.22 10.87
C MET A 124 8.13 1.50 10.22
N TRP A 125 8.22 1.51 8.89
CA TRP A 125 9.30 0.85 8.16
C TRP A 125 9.86 1.73 7.04
N PRO A 126 10.94 2.48 7.30
CA PRO A 126 11.49 3.41 6.32
C PRO A 126 12.12 2.76 5.08
N ARG A 127 12.25 1.42 5.08
CA ARG A 127 12.76 0.63 3.94
C ARG A 127 11.62 0.00 3.12
N ASN A 128 10.38 0.45 3.27
CA ASN A 128 9.27 -0.04 2.46
C ASN A 128 9.33 0.53 1.04
N ILE A 129 9.78 -0.29 0.09
CA ILE A 129 9.90 0.12 -1.32
C ILE A 129 8.54 0.39 -1.97
N GLU A 130 7.48 -0.29 -1.54
CA GLU A 130 6.12 -0.07 -2.07
C GLU A 130 5.61 1.29 -1.64
N SER A 131 5.81 1.70 -0.38
CA SER A 131 5.41 3.02 0.10
C SER A 131 6.14 4.13 -0.63
N VAL A 132 7.45 3.99 -0.84
CA VAL A 132 8.26 4.97 -1.59
C VAL A 132 7.81 5.06 -3.05
N GLY A 133 7.65 3.92 -3.73
CA GLY A 133 7.19 3.89 -5.12
C GLY A 133 5.80 4.50 -5.28
N ASN A 134 4.82 4.00 -4.52
CA ASN A 134 3.43 4.41 -4.66
C ASN A 134 3.19 5.86 -4.24
N LEU A 135 3.87 6.34 -3.18
CA LEU A 135 3.82 7.75 -2.80
C LEU A 135 4.49 8.64 -3.85
N SER A 136 5.62 8.21 -4.43
CA SER A 136 6.28 8.96 -5.50
C SER A 136 5.36 9.11 -6.71
N ASP A 137 4.70 8.02 -7.13
CA ASP A 137 3.74 8.04 -8.23
C ASP A 137 2.54 8.95 -7.93
N LEU A 138 2.01 8.90 -6.71
CA LEU A 138 0.93 9.78 -6.26
C LEU A 138 1.36 11.26 -6.28
N LEU A 139 2.57 11.57 -5.81
CA LEU A 139 3.14 12.92 -5.82
C LEU A 139 3.32 13.43 -7.25
N VAL A 140 3.82 12.60 -8.17
CA VAL A 140 3.93 12.97 -9.60
C VAL A 140 2.57 13.27 -10.20
N ARG A 141 1.58 12.39 -9.98
CA ARG A 141 0.20 12.56 -10.46
C ARG A 141 -0.49 13.82 -9.93
N THR A 142 -0.09 14.29 -8.74
CA THR A 142 -0.64 15.49 -8.09
C THR A 142 0.21 16.75 -8.33
N GLY A 143 1.20 16.70 -9.23
CA GLY A 143 2.00 17.86 -9.63
C GLY A 143 3.18 18.18 -8.71
N ARG A 144 3.52 17.30 -7.76
CA ARG A 144 4.60 17.44 -6.78
C ARG A 144 5.84 16.62 -7.16
N ALA A 145 6.23 16.63 -8.44
CA ALA A 145 7.31 15.80 -8.97
C ALA A 145 8.67 16.03 -8.29
N GLU A 146 8.99 17.27 -7.91
CA GLU A 146 10.24 17.58 -7.22
C GLU A 146 10.31 16.96 -5.81
N GLU A 147 9.17 16.82 -5.14
CA GLU A 147 9.11 16.11 -3.86
C GLU A 147 9.23 14.60 -4.05
N ALA A 148 8.61 14.05 -5.09
CA ALA A 148 8.77 12.63 -5.45
C ALA A 148 10.25 12.30 -5.73
N ARG A 149 10.96 13.17 -6.47
CA ARG A 149 12.40 13.00 -6.74
C ARG A 149 13.20 12.94 -5.44
N ARG A 150 13.00 13.90 -4.53
CA ARG A 150 13.68 13.92 -3.22
C ARG A 150 13.38 12.67 -2.40
N LEU A 151 12.12 12.21 -2.41
CA LEU A 151 11.71 10.99 -1.70
C LEU A 151 12.49 9.75 -2.17
N VAL A 152 12.65 9.58 -3.48
CA VAL A 152 13.40 8.45 -4.07
C VAL A 152 14.90 8.57 -3.82
N GLU A 153 15.45 9.79 -3.90
CA GLU A 153 16.85 10.06 -3.58
C GLU A 153 17.17 9.73 -2.12
N ASP A 154 16.37 10.25 -1.19
CA ASP A 154 16.52 9.98 0.25
C ASP A 154 16.43 8.49 0.57
N PHE A 155 15.62 7.73 -0.17
CA PHE A 155 15.54 6.28 -0.04
C PHE A 155 16.83 5.60 -0.56
N SER A 156 17.34 6.05 -1.70
CA SER A 156 18.52 5.47 -2.37
C SER A 156 19.82 5.69 -1.60
N PHE A 157 19.94 6.81 -0.86
CA PHE A 157 21.14 7.16 -0.11
C PHE A 157 21.17 6.58 1.32
N ARG A 158 20.14 5.86 1.77
CA ARG A 158 20.17 5.18 3.08
C ARG A 158 21.08 3.95 3.02
N PRO A 159 22.12 3.86 3.89
CA PRO A 159 23.07 2.74 3.87
C PRO A 159 22.32 1.42 4.11
N GLY A 160 22.36 0.52 3.11
CA GLY A 160 21.68 -0.77 3.12
C GLY A 160 20.82 -1.05 1.89
N ILE A 161 20.54 -0.05 1.04
CA ILE A 161 19.92 -0.26 -0.28
C ILE A 161 21.01 -0.14 -1.34
N ILE A 162 21.68 -1.25 -1.65
CA ILE A 162 22.58 -1.29 -2.81
C ILE A 162 21.70 -1.35 -4.05
N VAL A 163 21.44 -0.20 -4.67
CA VAL A 163 20.99 -0.16 -6.05
C VAL A 163 22.21 -0.47 -6.92
N THR A 164 22.50 -1.75 -7.16
CA THR A 164 23.48 -2.15 -8.18
C THR A 164 22.91 -1.84 -9.56
N THR A 165 23.02 -0.58 -10.00
CA THR A 165 23.10 -0.32 -11.44
C THR A 165 24.55 -0.56 -11.84
N GLN A 166 24.87 -1.81 -12.18
CA GLN A 166 26.07 -2.07 -12.97
C GLN A 166 25.90 -1.40 -14.32
N THR A 167 26.78 -0.46 -14.64
CA THR A 167 27.15 -0.14 -16.03
C THR A 167 28.57 0.39 -16.01
N THR A 168 29.53 -0.53 -15.96
CA THR A 168 30.93 -0.21 -16.28
C THR A 168 31.01 -0.03 -17.80
N PRO A 169 31.48 1.12 -18.32
CA PRO A 169 31.59 1.32 -19.77
C PRO A 169 32.72 0.44 -20.35
N PRO A 170 32.64 0.05 -21.63
CA PRO A 170 33.70 -0.74 -22.26
C PRO A 170 35.01 0.06 -22.31
N PRO A 171 36.18 -0.60 -22.21
CA PRO A 171 37.46 0.07 -22.35
C PRO A 171 37.59 0.70 -23.73
N ARG A 172 38.06 1.96 -23.76
CA ARG A 172 38.42 2.64 -25.01
C ARG A 172 39.67 1.99 -25.63
N PRO A 173 39.79 2.00 -26.97
CA PRO A 173 40.82 1.29 -27.72
C PRO A 173 42.23 1.74 -27.39
#